data_AF-A0A3D4FBH6-F1
#
_entry.id   AF-A0A3D4FBH6-F1
#
_cell.length_a   1.000
_cell.length_b   1.000
_cell.length_c   1.000
_cell.angle_alpha   90.00
_cell.angle_beta   90.00
_cell.angle_gamma   90.00
#
_symmetry.space_group_name_H-M   'P 1'
#
loop_
_entity.id
_entity.type
_entity.pdbx_description
1 polymer ?
#
loop_
_entity_poly.entity_id
_entity_poly.type
_entity_poly.pdbx_seq_one_letter_code
_entity_poly.pdbx_strand_id
1 'polypeptide(L)'
;MKWQVCFYWSFVASGLLIGESLPPGIKLFLQQHCHQCHAGRDDALEGGVRLDINSLDWESAHTLDLWTTIHEVVESGDMPPEDADAFPAAKQRKNLLEWLEAELVNHAPPGGTLPRRLNRVEYQNTIRDLFDYPEFELPPSFPSDV
;
A
#
# COMPACT_ATOMS: atom_id res chain seq x y z
N MET A 1 -54.34 -18.04 -35.30
CA MET A 1 -53.47 -18.40 -34.18
C MET A 1 -52.15 -17.65 -34.34
N LYS A 2 -51.93 -16.58 -33.57
CA LYS A 2 -50.71 -15.77 -33.58
C LYS A 2 -49.87 -16.20 -32.38
N TRP A 3 -48.71 -16.81 -32.60
CA TRP A 3 -47.73 -17.06 -31.54
C TRP A 3 -46.79 -15.86 -31.44
N GLN A 4 -46.91 -15.11 -30.35
CA GLN A 4 -45.93 -14.12 -29.93
C GLN A 4 -44.77 -14.85 -29.23
N VAL A 5 -43.56 -14.71 -29.76
CA VAL A 5 -42.34 -15.18 -29.11
C VAL A 5 -41.87 -14.07 -28.17
N CYS A 6 -42.03 -14.28 -26.86
CA CYS A 6 -41.50 -13.41 -25.82
C CYS A 6 -39.98 -13.57 -25.75
N PHE A 7 -39.24 -12.59 -26.28
CA PHE A 7 -37.81 -12.47 -26.02
C PHE A 7 -37.61 -11.94 -24.60
N TYR A 8 -37.29 -12.84 -23.67
CA TYR A 8 -36.75 -12.48 -22.36
C TYR A 8 -35.33 -11.94 -22.58
N TRP A 9 -35.19 -10.61 -22.56
CA TRP A 9 -33.89 -9.95 -22.48
C TRP A 9 -33.36 -10.16 -21.06
N SER A 10 -32.59 -11.23 -20.84
CA SER A 10 -31.75 -11.36 -19.66
C SER A 10 -30.70 -10.25 -19.70
N PHE A 11 -30.91 -9.22 -18.90
CA PHE A 11 -29.93 -8.19 -18.62
C PHE A 11 -28.85 -8.84 -17.75
N VAL A 12 -27.80 -9.37 -18.37
CA VAL A 12 -26.59 -9.77 -17.64
C VAL A 12 -25.92 -8.47 -17.20
N ALA A 13 -26.03 -8.14 -15.92
CA ALA A 13 -25.26 -7.07 -15.31
C ALA A 13 -23.79 -7.52 -15.27
N SER A 14 -23.04 -7.20 -16.33
CA SER A 14 -21.59 -7.28 -16.32
C SER A 14 -21.09 -6.31 -15.26
N GLY A 15 -20.70 -6.83 -14.09
CA GLY A 15 -19.96 -6.06 -13.10
C GLY A 15 -18.64 -5.62 -13.72
N LEU A 16 -18.53 -4.33 -14.02
CA LEU A 16 -17.25 -3.72 -14.34
C LEU A 16 -16.44 -3.68 -13.04
N LEU A 17 -15.26 -4.30 -13.05
CA LEU A 17 -14.24 -4.08 -12.02
C LEU A 17 -13.78 -2.63 -12.16
N ILE A 18 -14.33 -1.73 -11.36
CA ILE A 18 -13.87 -0.35 -11.27
C ILE A 18 -12.64 -0.40 -10.37
N GLY A 19 -11.44 -0.23 -10.94
CA GLY A 19 -10.23 -0.01 -10.15
C GLY A 19 -10.44 1.16 -9.20
N GLU A 20 -9.89 1.06 -7.99
CA GLU A 20 -10.16 2.04 -6.94
C GLU A 20 -9.63 3.41 -7.37
N SER A 21 -10.45 4.45 -7.22
CA SER A 21 -10.06 5.80 -7.64
C SER A 21 -9.49 6.58 -6.46
N LEU A 22 -8.38 7.30 -6.68
CA LEU A 22 -7.77 8.14 -5.65
C LEU A 22 -8.79 9.14 -5.05
N PRO A 23 -8.75 9.40 -3.73
CA PRO A 23 -9.57 10.42 -3.10
C PRO A 23 -9.35 11.79 -3.76
N PRO A 24 -10.39 12.62 -3.96
CA PRO A 24 -10.26 13.88 -4.71
C PRO A 24 -9.18 14.83 -4.18
N GLY A 25 -9.03 14.92 -2.85
CA GLY A 25 -8.00 15.76 -2.22
C GLY A 25 -6.57 15.28 -2.50
N ILE A 26 -6.36 13.97 -2.50
CA ILE A 26 -5.08 13.34 -2.84
C ILE A 26 -4.78 13.54 -4.32
N LYS A 27 -5.78 13.30 -5.19
CA LYS A 27 -5.63 13.52 -6.63
C LYS A 27 -5.20 14.96 -6.95
N LEU A 28 -5.83 15.95 -6.32
CA LEU A 28 -5.47 17.36 -6.50
C LEU A 28 -4.05 17.65 -5.99
N PHE A 29 -3.66 17.09 -4.85
CA PHE A 29 -2.30 17.24 -4.30
C PHE A 29 -1.24 16.76 -5.30
N LEU A 30 -1.40 15.54 -5.84
CA LEU A 30 -0.43 14.94 -6.77
C LEU A 30 -0.36 15.73 -8.08
N GLN A 31 -1.50 16.25 -8.57
CA GLN A 31 -1.52 17.12 -9.74
C GLN A 31 -0.77 18.43 -9.53
N GLN A 32 -0.83 19.00 -8.32
CA GLN A 32 -0.22 20.30 -8.00
C GLN A 32 1.27 20.19 -7.67
N HIS A 33 1.69 19.10 -7.03
CA HIS A 33 3.02 19.01 -6.41
C HIS A 33 3.90 17.89 -6.96
N CYS A 34 3.36 16.90 -7.69
CA CYS A 34 4.13 15.76 -8.18
C CYS A 34 4.22 15.72 -9.71
N HIS A 35 3.16 16.11 -10.41
CA HIS A 35 3.09 16.03 -11.87
C HIS A 35 4.05 16.93 -12.63
N GLN A 36 4.62 17.95 -11.99
CA GLN A 36 5.63 18.78 -12.62
C GLN A 36 6.83 17.95 -13.11
N CYS A 37 7.26 16.98 -12.30
CA CYS A 37 8.46 16.16 -12.55
C CYS A 37 8.12 14.70 -12.91
N HIS A 38 6.95 14.20 -12.48
CA HIS A 38 6.57 12.78 -12.63
C HIS A 38 5.46 12.52 -13.65
N ALA A 39 5.11 13.50 -14.48
CA ALA A 39 4.18 13.32 -15.60
C ALA A 39 4.82 13.67 -16.95
N GLY A 40 4.24 13.17 -18.05
CA GLY A 40 4.72 13.45 -19.41
C GLY A 40 5.57 12.32 -19.99
N ARG A 41 6.50 12.66 -20.89
CA ARG A 41 7.33 11.71 -21.64
C ARG A 41 8.51 11.22 -20.80
N ASP A 42 8.99 10.01 -21.07
CA ASP A 42 10.01 9.32 -20.26
C ASP A 42 11.33 10.11 -20.13
N ASP A 43 11.69 10.90 -21.15
CA ASP A 43 12.90 11.72 -21.19
C ASP A 43 12.87 12.96 -20.28
N ALA A 44 11.67 13.32 -19.79
CA ALA A 44 11.45 14.46 -18.91
C ALA A 44 11.15 14.06 -17.46
N LEU A 45 11.13 12.76 -17.14
CA LEU A 45 10.80 12.26 -15.81
C LEU A 45 12.01 12.31 -14.89
N GLU A 46 11.87 12.98 -13.76
CA GLU A 46 12.87 12.91 -12.71
C GLU A 46 12.87 11.53 -12.04
N GLY A 47 14.07 10.99 -11.83
CA GLY A 47 14.25 9.63 -11.31
C GLY A 47 13.73 8.52 -12.22
N GLY A 48 13.27 8.84 -13.44
CA GLY A 48 12.64 7.87 -14.35
C GLY A 48 11.30 7.31 -13.84
N VAL A 49 10.66 7.99 -12.88
CA VAL A 49 9.40 7.55 -12.27
C VAL A 49 8.23 8.31 -12.88
N ARG A 50 7.28 7.57 -13.46
CA ARG A 50 5.99 8.11 -13.90
C ARG A 50 4.93 7.86 -12.84
N LEU A 51 4.22 8.90 -12.46
CA LEU A 51 3.07 8.80 -11.57
C LEU A 51 1.77 8.82 -12.40
N ASP A 52 1.04 7.71 -12.43
CA ASP A 52 -0.33 7.66 -12.96
C ASP A 52 -1.34 7.79 -11.82
N ILE A 53 -2.10 8.88 -11.83
CA ILE A 53 -3.12 9.20 -10.81
C ILE A 53 -4.54 8.79 -11.24
N ASN A 54 -4.69 8.12 -12.37
CA ASN A 54 -6.00 7.74 -12.90
C ASN A 54 -6.35 6.28 -12.67
N SER A 55 -5.37 5.45 -12.31
CA SER A 55 -5.58 4.07 -11.92
C SER A 55 -4.78 3.74 -10.66
N LEU A 56 -5.41 3.07 -9.71
CA LEU A 56 -4.78 2.55 -8.51
C LEU A 56 -5.19 1.09 -8.38
N ASP A 57 -4.21 0.21 -8.58
CA ASP A 57 -4.39 -1.23 -8.46
C ASP A 57 -3.52 -1.73 -7.31
N TRP A 58 -4.10 -1.81 -6.12
CA TRP A 58 -3.42 -2.27 -4.92
C TRP A 58 -3.03 -3.77 -4.96
N GLU A 59 -3.58 -4.56 -5.88
CA GLU A 59 -3.19 -5.98 -6.04
C GLU A 59 -1.87 -6.12 -6.82
N SER A 60 -1.48 -5.08 -7.56
CA SER A 60 -0.22 -5.05 -8.30
C SER A 60 0.97 -4.77 -7.37
N ALA A 61 1.93 -5.69 -7.37
CA ALA A 61 3.19 -5.52 -6.64
C ALA A 61 3.96 -4.26 -7.06
N HIS A 62 3.87 -3.87 -8.34
CA HIS A 62 4.50 -2.65 -8.83
C HIS A 62 3.83 -1.40 -8.26
N THR A 63 2.50 -1.40 -8.14
CA THR A 63 1.75 -0.30 -7.52
C THR A 63 2.15 -0.18 -6.05
N LEU A 64 2.14 -1.29 -5.32
CA LEU A 64 2.54 -1.29 -3.90
C LEU A 64 3.95 -0.72 -3.71
N ASP A 65 4.94 -1.22 -4.46
CA ASP A 65 6.32 -0.76 -4.39
C ASP A 65 6.47 0.74 -4.72
N LEU A 66 5.77 1.20 -5.77
CA LEU A 66 5.74 2.61 -6.14
C LEU A 66 5.17 3.49 -5.01
N TRP A 67 4.01 3.12 -4.45
CA TRP A 67 3.36 3.93 -3.42
C TRP A 67 4.04 3.85 -2.06
N THR A 68 4.69 2.73 -1.73
CA THR A 68 5.62 2.63 -0.59
C THR A 68 6.80 3.58 -0.77
N THR A 69 7.43 3.58 -1.95
CA THR A 69 8.53 4.50 -2.25
C THR A 69 8.08 5.96 -2.12
N ILE A 70 6.90 6.30 -2.65
CA ILE A 70 6.32 7.65 -2.53
C ILE A 70 6.15 8.05 -1.06
N HIS A 71 5.66 7.15 -0.20
CA HIS A 71 5.55 7.41 1.24
C HIS A 71 6.93 7.76 1.83
N GLU A 72 7.94 6.92 1.58
CA GLU A 72 9.29 7.08 2.14
C GLU A 72 9.97 8.40 1.71
N VAL A 73 9.93 8.75 0.42
CA VAL A 73 10.58 9.97 -0.09
C VAL A 73 9.84 11.25 0.32
N VAL A 74 8.52 11.18 0.53
CA VAL A 74 7.74 12.32 1.04
C VAL A 74 7.91 12.47 2.56
N GLU A 75 8.02 11.37 3.30
CA GLU A 75 8.23 11.37 4.75
C GLU A 75 9.62 11.91 5.11
N SER A 76 10.66 11.45 4.41
CA SER A 76 12.03 11.95 4.55
C SER A 76 12.19 13.43 4.14
N GLY A 77 11.28 13.93 3.30
CA GLY A 77 11.32 15.29 2.79
C GLY A 77 12.22 15.47 1.56
N ASP A 78 12.67 14.36 0.97
CA ASP A 78 13.44 14.35 -0.28
C ASP A 78 12.58 14.82 -1.48
N MET A 79 11.26 14.67 -1.38
CA MET A 79 10.29 15.14 -2.37
C MET A 79 9.33 16.20 -1.81
N PRO A 80 9.04 17.28 -2.57
CA PRO A 80 9.60 17.65 -3.88
C PRO A 80 11.09 18.06 -3.82
N PRO A 81 11.84 18.02 -4.94
CA PRO A 81 13.26 18.41 -4.98
C PRO A 81 13.44 19.91 -4.70
N GLU A 82 14.66 20.32 -4.32
CA GLU A 82 14.98 21.70 -3.92
C GLU A 82 14.65 22.76 -4.99
N ASP A 83 14.69 22.39 -6.27
CA ASP A 83 14.41 23.24 -7.42
C ASP A 83 12.96 23.19 -7.90
N ALA A 84 12.06 22.50 -7.18
CA ALA A 84 10.63 22.49 -7.49
C ALA A 84 9.99 23.88 -7.30
N ASP A 85 9.08 24.24 -8.21
CA ASP A 85 8.39 25.53 -8.17
C ASP A 85 7.41 25.66 -6.99
N ALA A 86 6.94 24.54 -6.45
CA ALA A 86 5.87 24.52 -5.45
C ALA A 86 6.08 23.43 -4.37
N PHE A 87 6.39 23.89 -3.16
CA PHE A 87 6.42 23.03 -1.98
C PHE A 87 5.06 22.96 -1.29
N PRO A 88 4.53 21.75 -1.01
CA PRO A 88 3.28 21.60 -0.28
C PRO A 88 3.40 22.13 1.15
N ALA A 89 2.32 22.70 1.67
CA ALA A 89 2.27 23.05 3.09
C ALA A 89 2.41 21.79 3.97
N ALA A 90 2.99 21.92 5.15
CA ALA A 90 3.20 20.80 6.08
C ALA A 90 1.91 20.01 6.36
N LYS A 91 0.76 20.68 6.44
CA LYS A 91 -0.55 20.04 6.60
C LYS A 91 -0.96 19.20 5.39
N GLN A 92 -0.70 19.67 4.17
CA GLN A 92 -1.02 18.93 2.95
C GLN A 92 -0.15 17.69 2.83
N ARG A 93 1.17 17.81 3.12
CA ARG A 93 2.09 16.67 3.16
C ARG A 93 1.65 15.63 4.19
N LYS A 94 1.31 16.09 5.41
CA LYS A 94 0.81 15.22 6.47
C LYS A 94 -0.45 14.46 6.04
N ASN A 95 -1.42 15.13 5.40
CA ASN A 95 -2.63 14.47 4.91
C ASN A 95 -2.34 13.38 3.87
N LEU A 96 -1.35 13.57 2.98
CA LEU A 96 -0.93 12.55 2.03
C LEU A 96 -0.35 11.33 2.76
N LEU A 97 0.56 11.57 3.70
CA LEU A 97 1.23 10.51 4.45
C LEU A 97 0.24 9.69 5.29
N GLU A 98 -0.67 10.35 6.02
CA GLU A 98 -1.69 9.65 6.81
C GLU A 98 -2.62 8.80 5.94
N TRP A 99 -2.96 9.28 4.74
CA TRP A 99 -3.74 8.49 3.79
C TRP A 99 -2.93 7.30 3.26
N LEU A 100 -1.68 7.52 2.82
CA LEU A 100 -0.82 6.44 2.32
C LEU A 100 -0.54 5.37 3.38
N GLU A 101 -0.29 5.77 4.61
CA GLU A 101 -0.08 4.85 5.73
C GLU A 101 -1.30 3.95 5.92
N ALA A 102 -2.51 4.52 5.92
CA ALA A 102 -3.76 3.75 6.05
C ALA A 102 -3.96 2.76 4.90
N GLU A 103 -3.72 3.17 3.66
CA GLU A 103 -3.85 2.31 2.49
C GLU A 103 -2.79 1.19 2.50
N LEU A 104 -1.52 1.54 2.72
CA LEU A 104 -0.42 0.58 2.74
C LEU A 104 -0.57 -0.44 3.87
N VAL A 105 -1.11 -0.06 5.03
CA VAL A 105 -1.43 -1.04 6.10
C VAL A 105 -2.48 -2.05 5.65
N ASN A 106 -3.45 -1.65 4.82
CA ASN A 106 -4.50 -2.54 4.35
C ASN A 106 -4.07 -3.39 3.15
N HIS A 107 -3.14 -2.90 2.33
CA HIS A 107 -2.82 -3.49 1.04
C HIS A 107 -1.41 -4.06 0.93
N ALA A 108 -0.44 -3.52 1.67
CA ALA A 108 0.89 -4.12 1.70
C ALA A 108 0.80 -5.47 2.39
N PRO A 109 1.31 -6.55 1.79
CA PRO A 109 1.48 -7.79 2.52
C PRO A 109 2.34 -7.51 3.74
N PRO A 110 2.11 -8.18 4.89
CA PRO A 110 2.98 -8.01 6.05
C PRO A 110 4.43 -8.23 5.62
N GLY A 111 5.18 -7.14 5.55
CA GLY A 111 6.58 -7.15 5.12
C GLY A 111 7.44 -7.91 6.12
N GLY A 112 8.60 -8.38 5.66
CA GLY A 112 9.54 -9.15 6.46
C GLY A 112 9.30 -10.66 6.39
N THR A 113 9.91 -11.39 7.33
CA THR A 113 9.66 -12.83 7.43
C THR A 113 8.23 -13.02 7.93
N LEU A 114 7.38 -13.71 7.16
CA LEU A 114 6.04 -14.06 7.62
C LEU A 114 6.12 -14.61 9.05
N PRO A 115 5.22 -14.18 9.96
CA PRO A 115 5.21 -14.70 11.31
C PRO A 115 5.08 -16.22 11.23
N ARG A 116 6.16 -16.90 11.60
CA ARG A 116 6.19 -18.35 11.73
C ARG A 116 6.02 -18.71 13.20
N ARG A 117 5.59 -19.94 13.44
CA ARG A 117 5.62 -20.51 14.79
C ARG A 117 7.05 -20.43 15.34
N LEU A 118 7.18 -19.94 16.57
CA LEU A 118 8.43 -20.01 17.31
C LEU A 118 8.75 -21.48 17.61
N ASN A 119 10.01 -21.87 17.45
CA ASN A 119 10.47 -23.16 17.93
C ASN A 119 10.54 -23.17 19.48
N ARG A 120 10.78 -24.32 20.10
CA ARG A 120 10.80 -24.43 21.58
C ARG A 120 11.80 -23.47 22.23
N VAL A 121 12.99 -23.37 21.66
CA VAL A 121 14.07 -22.51 22.19
C VAL A 121 13.69 -21.04 22.08
N GLU A 122 13.14 -20.63 20.94
CA GLU A 122 12.70 -19.26 20.67
C GLU A 122 11.55 -18.86 21.60
N TYR A 123 10.56 -19.73 21.78
CA TYR A 123 9.44 -19.47 22.68
C TYR A 123 9.91 -19.35 24.13
N GLN A 124 10.78 -20.26 24.59
CA GLN A 124 11.35 -20.21 25.94
C GLN A 124 12.11 -18.91 26.20
N ASN A 125 13.00 -18.53 25.29
CA ASN A 125 13.75 -17.28 25.41
C ASN A 125 12.84 -16.05 25.35
N THR A 126 11.81 -16.07 24.50
CA THR A 126 10.83 -14.97 24.43
C THR A 126 10.11 -14.78 25.77
N ILE A 127 9.71 -15.86 26.46
CA ILE A 127 9.09 -15.74 27.79
C ILE A 127 10.10 -15.22 28.84
N ARG A 128 11.35 -15.70 28.79
CA ARG A 128 12.41 -15.22 29.69
C ARG A 128 12.62 -13.72 29.53
N ASP A 129 12.75 -13.25 28.30
CA ASP A 129 13.09 -11.87 27.98
C ASP A 129 11.92 -10.92 28.24
N LEU A 130 10.69 -11.27 27.82
CA LEU A 130 9.53 -10.40 27.96
C LEU A 130 9.07 -10.22 29.41
N PHE A 131 9.27 -11.23 30.25
CA PHE A 131 8.81 -11.23 31.64
C PHE A 131 9.95 -11.13 32.67
N ASP A 132 11.19 -10.90 32.21
CA ASP A 132 12.39 -10.89 33.05
C ASP A 132 12.48 -12.12 33.96
N TYR A 133 12.17 -13.29 33.40
CA TYR A 133 12.08 -14.55 34.13
C TYR A 133 13.05 -15.61 33.58
N PRO A 134 14.36 -15.47 33.83
CA PRO A 134 15.41 -16.28 33.21
C PRO A 134 15.35 -17.78 33.56
N GLU A 135 14.76 -18.11 34.71
CA GLU A 135 14.60 -19.49 35.21
C GLU A 135 13.44 -20.25 34.52
N PHE A 136 12.66 -19.58 33.65
CA PHE A 136 11.57 -20.24 32.94
C PHE A 136 12.09 -21.37 32.06
N GLU A 137 11.56 -22.58 32.25
CA GLU A 137 11.85 -23.76 31.45
C GLU A 137 10.55 -24.35 30.91
N LEU A 138 10.54 -24.72 29.64
CA LEU A 138 9.38 -25.37 29.05
C LEU A 138 9.16 -26.76 29.66
N PRO A 139 7.89 -27.13 29.96
CA PRO A 139 7.62 -28.45 30.51
C PRO A 139 7.96 -29.54 29.48
N PRO A 140 8.31 -30.76 29.92
CA PRO A 140 8.59 -31.88 29.03
C PRO A 140 7.41 -32.20 28.10
N SER A 141 6.18 -31.93 28.54
CA SER A 141 4.94 -32.10 27.76
C SER A 141 4.74 -31.08 26.64
N PHE A 142 5.59 -30.05 26.54
CA PHE A 142 5.49 -29.07 25.47
C PHE A 142 5.76 -29.72 24.11
N PRO A 143 4.99 -29.40 23.04
CA PRO A 143 5.13 -30.06 21.75
C PRO A 143 6.53 -29.96 21.15
N SER A 144 6.99 -31.01 20.45
CA SER A 144 8.22 -30.97 19.65
C SER A 144 8.05 -30.04 18.46
N ASP A 145 9.16 -29.44 18.02
CA ASP A 145 9.17 -28.74 16.75
C ASP A 145 9.03 -29.77 15.62
N VAL A 146 8.14 -29.47 14.68
CA VAL A 146 7.85 -30.29 13.48
C VAL A 146 8.61 -29.76 12.28
#